data_AF-A0A1Q6VAM0-F1
#
_entry.id   AF-A0A1Q6VAM0-F1
#
_cell.length_a   1.000
_cell.length_b   1.000
_cell.length_c   1.000
_cell.angle_alpha   90.00
_cell.angle_beta   90.00
_cell.angle_gamma   90.00
#
_symmetry.space_group_name_H-M   'P 1'
#
loop_
_entity.id
_entity.type
_entity.pdbx_description
1 polymer ?
#
loop_
_entity_poly.entity_id
_entity_poly.type
_entity_poly.pdbx_seq_one_letter_code
_entity_poly.pdbx_strand_id
1 'polypeptide(L)'
;MVPAGCLASDNAVPGFLEGRLRILAFKDVELAEGTPPKFSAGNYAEYPLIILSQDGKKEIARVTADGNGNYRLALPLGDYILDVQGRPPKGHLRAKPQPFRVTSNQTVRVDMDIDTGVR
;
A
#
# COMPACT_ATOMS: atom_id res chain seq x y z
N MET A 1 17.01 42.43 -15.08
CA MET A 1 17.39 41.35 -14.14
C MET A 1 16.35 40.25 -14.31
N VAL A 2 16.74 39.14 -14.92
CA VAL A 2 15.83 38.01 -15.22
C VAL A 2 15.77 37.15 -13.96
N PRO A 3 14.61 36.82 -13.38
CA PRO A 3 14.60 35.84 -12.31
C PRO A 3 14.84 34.46 -12.93
N ALA A 4 15.96 33.86 -12.52
CA ALA A 4 16.33 32.50 -12.86
C ALA A 4 15.21 31.55 -12.40
N GLY A 5 14.59 30.87 -13.36
CA GLY A 5 13.73 29.73 -13.06
C GLY A 5 14.58 28.59 -12.54
N CYS A 6 14.45 28.28 -11.25
CA CYS A 6 14.91 27.00 -10.72
C CYS A 6 13.98 25.91 -11.25
N LEU A 7 14.30 25.35 -12.42
CA LEU A 7 13.86 24.00 -12.74
C LEU A 7 14.70 23.07 -11.87
N ALA A 8 14.20 22.74 -10.69
CA ALA A 8 14.75 21.65 -9.88
C ALA A 8 14.58 20.35 -10.68
N SER A 9 15.52 20.08 -11.58
CA SER A 9 15.73 18.76 -12.15
C SER A 9 16.39 17.96 -11.04
N ASP A 10 15.57 17.48 -10.12
CA ASP A 10 16.02 16.70 -8.97
C ASP A 10 16.40 15.31 -9.50
N ASN A 11 17.64 15.16 -9.97
CA ASN A 11 18.27 13.87 -10.29
C ASN A 11 18.52 13.03 -9.02
N ALA A 12 17.66 13.16 -8.01
CA ALA A 12 17.76 12.43 -6.76
C ALA A 12 17.49 10.95 -7.04
N VAL A 13 18.47 10.10 -6.73
CA VAL A 13 18.32 8.65 -6.82
C VAL A 13 17.14 8.25 -5.91
N PRO A 14 16.06 7.67 -6.46
CA PRO A 14 14.89 7.32 -5.68
C PRO A 14 15.22 6.20 -4.68
N GLY A 15 14.36 6.06 -3.68
CA GLY A 15 14.29 4.83 -2.88
C GLY A 15 13.13 3.96 -3.35
N PHE A 16 12.97 2.81 -2.69
CA PHE A 16 11.92 1.84 -3.01
C PHE A 16 11.10 1.53 -1.77
N LEU A 17 9.78 1.45 -1.94
CA LEU A 17 8.89 0.79 -1.00
C LEU A 17 8.56 -0.60 -1.53
N GLU A 18 8.62 -1.61 -0.67
CA GLU A 18 8.08 -2.94 -0.95
C GLU A 18 7.32 -3.50 0.25
N GLY A 19 6.55 -4.55 0.03
CA GLY A 19 5.94 -5.31 1.10
C GLY A 19 4.89 -6.29 0.63
N ARG A 20 4.13 -6.82 1.59
CA ARG A 20 3.03 -7.75 1.34
C ARG A 20 1.72 -7.23 1.91
N LEU A 21 0.67 -7.28 1.10
CA LEU A 21 -0.72 -7.08 1.46
C LEU A 21 -1.34 -8.40 1.92
N ARG A 22 -1.95 -8.42 3.10
CA ARG A 22 -2.69 -9.56 3.64
C ARG A 22 -4.15 -9.19 3.86
N ILE A 23 -5.05 -10.02 3.35
CA ILE A 23 -6.50 -9.87 3.52
C ILE A 23 -6.95 -10.85 4.61
N LEU A 24 -7.38 -10.32 5.74
CA LEU A 24 -7.97 -11.03 6.86
C LEU A 24 -9.49 -11.07 6.63
N ALA A 25 -9.99 -12.16 6.06
CA ALA A 25 -11.42 -12.41 5.91
C ALA A 25 -11.77 -13.74 6.59
N PHE A 26 -12.94 -13.81 7.25
CA PHE A 26 -13.47 -15.08 7.72
C PHE A 26 -13.84 -15.95 6.51
N LYS A 27 -13.45 -17.22 6.58
CA LYS A 27 -13.88 -18.28 5.65
C LYS A 27 -15.40 -18.47 5.79
N ASP A 28 -16.09 -18.56 4.65
CA ASP A 28 -17.09 -19.60 4.33
C ASP A 28 -17.22 -19.61 2.79
N VAL A 29 -16.85 -20.66 2.07
CA VAL A 29 -17.65 -21.89 1.97
C VAL A 29 -16.79 -23.13 2.17
N GLU A 30 -17.21 -23.95 3.13
CA GLU A 30 -16.82 -25.34 3.31
C GLU A 30 -17.23 -26.17 2.08
N LEU A 31 -16.26 -26.64 1.31
CA LEU A 31 -16.42 -27.89 0.56
C LEU A 31 -15.24 -28.78 0.95
N ALA A 32 -15.55 -29.69 1.87
CA ALA A 32 -14.79 -30.86 2.32
C ALA A 32 -13.50 -30.62 3.14
N GLU A 33 -13.56 -31.09 4.39
CA GLU A 33 -12.52 -31.81 5.13
C GLU A 33 -11.09 -31.22 5.11
N GLY A 34 -10.68 -30.66 6.27
CA GLY A 34 -9.29 -30.78 6.74
C GLY A 34 -8.24 -29.79 6.21
N THR A 35 -8.59 -28.77 5.43
CA THR A 35 -7.60 -27.77 4.97
C THR A 35 -7.67 -26.48 5.79
N PRO A 36 -6.55 -25.97 6.36
CA PRO A 36 -6.52 -24.71 7.12
C PRO A 36 -7.10 -23.56 6.28
N PRO A 37 -7.55 -22.44 6.90
CA PRO A 37 -7.96 -21.24 6.17
C PRO A 37 -6.95 -20.88 5.10
N LYS A 38 -7.26 -21.22 3.84
CA LYS A 38 -6.60 -20.63 2.69
C LYS A 38 -7.03 -19.17 2.76
N PHE A 39 -6.10 -18.29 3.09
CA PHE A 39 -6.12 -16.94 2.54
C PHE A 39 -6.28 -17.17 1.04
N SER A 40 -7.50 -17.06 0.51
CA SER A 40 -7.63 -17.05 -0.93
C SER A 40 -6.76 -15.87 -1.37
N ALA A 41 -6.04 -16.03 -2.47
CA ALA A 41 -5.56 -14.88 -3.21
C ALA A 41 -6.82 -14.10 -3.61
N GLY A 42 -7.37 -13.33 -2.68
CA GLY A 42 -8.44 -12.39 -2.92
C GLY A 42 -7.93 -11.47 -4.02
N ASN A 43 -8.82 -11.01 -4.85
CA ASN A 43 -8.48 -10.12 -5.95
C ASN A 43 -7.83 -8.85 -5.37
N TYR A 44 -6.51 -8.85 -5.17
CA TYR A 44 -5.77 -7.77 -4.52
C TYR A 44 -5.94 -6.43 -5.28
N ALA A 45 -6.34 -6.50 -6.55
CA ALA A 45 -6.72 -5.35 -7.36
C ALA A 45 -7.95 -4.59 -6.85
N GLU A 46 -8.81 -5.21 -6.04
CA GLU A 46 -9.94 -4.54 -5.37
C GLU A 46 -9.51 -3.68 -4.17
N TYR A 47 -8.29 -3.89 -3.68
CA TYR A 47 -7.73 -3.20 -2.53
C TYR A 47 -6.40 -2.52 -2.87
N PRO A 48 -6.39 -1.57 -3.83
CA PRO A 48 -5.17 -0.86 -4.18
C PRO A 48 -4.65 -0.08 -2.98
N LEU A 49 -3.33 -0.11 -2.81
CA LEU A 49 -2.64 0.66 -1.79
C LEU A 49 -2.34 2.06 -2.31
N ILE A 50 -2.47 3.04 -1.43
CA ILE A 50 -2.15 4.44 -1.70
C ILE A 50 -0.98 4.89 -0.81
N ILE A 51 -0.11 5.68 -1.40
CA ILE A 51 0.98 6.34 -0.70
C ILE A 51 0.56 7.79 -0.55
N LEU A 52 0.38 8.22 0.69
CA LEU A 52 0.00 9.58 1.04
C LEU A 52 1.23 10.37 1.49
N SER A 53 1.15 11.69 1.38
CA SER A 53 2.08 12.61 2.03
C SER A 53 2.14 12.36 3.54
N GLN A 54 3.21 12.81 4.20
CA GLN A 54 3.37 12.69 5.66
C GLN A 54 2.15 13.21 6.46
N ASP A 55 1.44 14.22 5.96
CA ASP A 55 0.24 14.77 6.58
C ASP A 55 -1.07 14.04 6.20
N GLY A 56 -0.99 13.01 5.35
CA GLY A 56 -2.12 12.20 4.90
C GLY A 56 -3.06 12.88 3.91
N LYS A 57 -2.77 14.11 3.46
CA LYS A 57 -3.73 14.92 2.67
C LYS A 57 -3.63 14.72 1.17
N LYS A 58 -2.47 14.29 0.66
CA LYS A 58 -2.21 14.18 -0.77
C LYS A 58 -1.81 12.75 -1.14
N GLU A 59 -2.48 12.17 -2.13
CA GLU A 59 -2.01 10.95 -2.79
C GLU A 59 -0.77 11.28 -3.63
N ILE A 60 0.34 10.62 -3.30
CA ILE A 60 1.63 10.71 -3.98
C ILE A 60 1.73 9.65 -5.07
N ALA A 61 1.26 8.44 -4.77
CA ALA A 61 1.27 7.32 -5.68
C ALA A 61 0.21 6.29 -5.29
N ARG A 62 -0.01 5.35 -6.21
CA ARG A 62 -0.88 4.18 -6.02
C ARG A 62 -0.15 2.93 -6.50
N VAL A 63 -0.33 1.83 -5.79
CA VAL A 63 0.24 0.53 -6.17
C VAL A 63 -0.78 -0.57 -5.93
N THR A 64 -0.87 -1.50 -6.88
CA THR A 64 -1.68 -2.71 -6.76
C THR A 64 -0.75 -3.87 -6.45
N ALA A 65 -1.09 -4.67 -5.44
CA ALA A 65 -0.35 -5.88 -5.15
C ALA A 65 -0.60 -6.96 -6.21
N ASP A 66 0.41 -7.79 -6.46
CA ASP A 66 0.33 -8.93 -7.37
C ASP A 66 -0.59 -10.03 -6.81
N GLY A 67 -0.77 -11.12 -7.56
CA GLY A 67 -1.60 -12.26 -7.13
C GLY A 67 -1.13 -12.96 -5.85
N ASN A 68 0.09 -12.69 -5.37
CA ASN A 68 0.65 -13.20 -4.12
C ASN A 68 0.57 -12.19 -2.96
N GLY A 69 0.03 -11.00 -3.25
CA GLY A 69 -0.06 -9.87 -2.33
C GLY A 69 1.23 -9.04 -2.26
N ASN A 70 2.25 -9.31 -3.07
CA ASN A 70 3.48 -8.51 -3.04
C ASN A 70 3.30 -7.22 -3.84
N TYR A 71 3.91 -6.14 -3.38
CA TYR A 71 3.93 -4.88 -4.10
C TYR A 71 5.30 -4.22 -3.97
N ARG A 72 5.66 -3.43 -4.98
CA ARG A 72 6.88 -2.62 -4.99
C ARG A 72 6.71 -1.40 -5.88
N LEU A 73 7.23 -0.26 -5.45
CA LEU A 73 7.30 0.96 -6.27
C LEU A 73 8.51 1.83 -5.90
N ALA A 74 8.99 2.61 -6.85
CA ALA A 74 9.97 3.66 -6.60
C ALA A 74 9.27 4.92 -6.08
N LEU A 75 9.87 5.59 -5.10
CA LEU A 75 9.37 6.83 -4.53
C LEU A 75 10.50 7.86 -4.41
N PRO A 76 10.20 9.16 -4.54
CA PRO A 76 11.10 10.20 -4.09
C PRO A 76 11.48 10.03 -2.61
N LEU A 77 12.56 10.68 -2.21
CA LEU A 77 12.98 10.67 -0.81
C LEU A 77 11.97 11.46 0.02
N GLY A 78 11.62 10.94 1.19
CA GLY A 78 10.63 11.62 2.03
C GLY A 78 9.95 10.72 3.05
N ASP A 79 9.08 11.34 3.82
CA ASP A 79 8.23 10.70 4.81
C ASP A 79 6.81 10.56 4.25
N TYR A 80 6.23 9.37 4.41
CA TYR A 80 4.98 8.99 3.76
C TYR A 80 4.10 8.15 4.69
N ILE A 81 2.85 7.97 4.28
CA ILE A 81 1.91 7.04 4.90
C ILE A 81 1.42 6.07 3.84
N LEU A 82 1.52 4.77 4.12
CA LEU A 82 0.87 3.73 3.33
C LEU A 82 -0.54 3.50 3.89
N ASP A 83 -1.54 3.52 3.02
CA ASP A 83 -2.95 3.23 3.36
C ASP A 83 -3.64 2.46 2.23
N VAL A 84 -4.90 2.08 2.42
CA VAL A 84 -5.74 1.44 1.39
C VAL A 84 -6.67 2.46 0.77
N GLN A 85 -6.85 2.40 -0.55
CA GLN A 85 -7.74 3.31 -1.25
C GLN A 85 -9.18 3.16 -0.77
N GLY A 86 -9.88 4.29 -0.67
CA GLY A 86 -11.33 4.31 -0.79
C GLY A 86 -12.05 3.53 0.30
N ARG A 87 -11.61 3.65 1.56
CA ARG A 87 -12.37 3.19 2.73
C ARG A 87 -13.84 3.63 2.53
N PRO A 88 -14.76 2.72 2.19
CA PRO A 88 -16.12 3.12 1.88
C PRO A 88 -16.74 3.65 3.17
N PRO A 89 -17.58 4.69 3.14
CA PRO A 89 -18.26 5.19 4.33
C PRO A 89 -19.20 4.16 4.99
N LYS A 90 -19.43 3.00 4.34
CA LYS A 90 -20.31 1.91 4.78
C LYS A 90 -19.68 0.51 4.71
N GLY A 91 -18.38 0.41 4.43
CA GLY A 91 -17.68 -0.87 4.30
C GLY A 91 -17.01 -1.28 5.61
N HIS A 92 -17.00 -2.57 5.93
CA HIS A 92 -16.27 -3.12 7.09
C HIS A 92 -14.75 -3.16 6.89
N LEU A 93 -14.21 -2.52 5.86
CA LEU A 93 -12.79 -2.50 5.54
C LEU A 93 -12.01 -1.71 6.60
N ARG A 94 -11.21 -2.44 7.37
CA ARG A 94 -10.32 -1.91 8.41
C ARG A 94 -8.87 -2.13 7.97
N ALA A 95 -8.12 -1.06 7.92
CA ALA A 95 -6.68 -1.08 7.67
C ALA A 95 -6.03 -0.02 8.57
N LYS A 96 -4.86 -0.33 9.12
CA LYS A 96 -4.08 0.62 9.91
C LYS A 96 -3.11 1.37 8.98
N PRO A 97 -3.18 2.71 8.90
CA PRO A 97 -2.19 3.48 8.15
C PRO A 97 -0.78 3.25 8.71
N GLN A 98 0.20 3.04 7.82
CA GLN A 98 1.58 2.73 8.20
C GLN A 98 2.51 3.89 7.79
N PRO A 99 3.07 4.65 8.75
CA PRO A 99 4.06 5.67 8.43
C PRO A 99 5.41 5.01 8.05
N PHE A 100 6.10 5.56 7.07
CA PHE A 100 7.43 5.10 6.67
C PHE A 100 8.27 6.21 6.05
N ARG A 101 9.59 6.00 6.00
CA ARG A 101 10.56 6.91 5.38
C ARG A 101 11.27 6.24 4.21
N VAL A 102 11.40 6.96 3.11
CA VAL A 102 12.19 6.57 1.94
C VAL A 102 13.50 7.34 1.94
N THR A 103 14.59 6.60 1.85
CA THR A 103 15.98 7.07 1.86
C THR A 103 16.67 6.67 0.57
N SER A 104 17.72 7.41 0.21
CA SER A 104 18.37 7.28 -1.10
C SER A 104 18.92 5.88 -1.33
N ASN A 105 18.55 5.28 -2.47
CA ASN A 105 19.00 3.95 -2.91
C ASN A 105 18.73 2.82 -1.89
N GLN A 106 17.76 3.01 -0.99
CA GLN A 106 17.35 2.00 -0.03
C GLN A 106 15.96 1.47 -0.36
N THR A 107 15.72 0.21 0.05
CA THR A 107 14.41 -0.40 0.01
C THR A 107 13.87 -0.46 1.43
N VAL A 108 12.74 0.19 1.67
CA VAL A 108 11.99 0.08 2.92
C VAL A 108 10.89 -0.96 2.75
N ARG A 109 10.75 -1.84 3.74
CA ARG A 109 9.74 -2.89 3.74
C ARG A 109 8.64 -2.56 4.73
N VAL A 110 7.40 -2.52 4.26
CA VAL A 110 6.21 -2.24 5.06
C VAL A 110 5.13 -3.23 4.66
N ASP A 111 4.63 -4.04 5.58
CA ASP A 111 3.49 -4.92 5.27
C ASP A 111 2.18 -4.22 5.61
N MET A 112 1.10 -4.56 4.89
CA MET A 112 -0.24 -4.01 5.11
C MET A 112 -1.22 -5.14 5.36
N ASP A 113 -2.02 -4.99 6.42
CA ASP A 113 -3.09 -5.91 6.76
C ASP A 113 -4.42 -5.18 6.60
N ILE A 114 -5.35 -5.83 5.90
CA ILE A 114 -6.72 -5.37 5.76
C ILE A 114 -7.66 -6.42 6.33
N ASP A 115 -8.63 -5.99 7.13
CA ASP A 115 -9.74 -6.81 7.60
C ASP A 115 -10.98 -6.35 6.83
N THR A 116 -11.56 -7.23 6.02
CA THR A 116 -12.74 -6.90 5.20
C THR A 116 -14.05 -7.04 5.98
N GLY A 117 -14.00 -7.57 7.21
CA GLY A 117 -15.11 -7.69 8.14
C GLY A 117 -16.34 -8.43 7.62
N VAL A 118 -16.21 -9.20 6.54
CA VAL A 118 -17.23 -10.17 6.12
C VAL A 118 -17.27 -11.25 7.20
N ARG A 119 -18.39 -11.32 7.90
CA ARG A 119 -18.75 -12.32 8.90
C ARG A 119 -20.04 -13.00 8.48
#